data_AF-A0A1R1IMZ4-F1
#
_entry.id   AF-A0A1R1IMZ4-F1
#
_cell.length_a   1.000
_cell.length_b   1.000
_cell.length_c   1.000
_cell.angle_alpha   90.00
_cell.angle_beta   90.00
_cell.angle_gamma   90.00
#
_symmetry.space_group_name_H-M   'P 1'
#
loop_
_entity.id
_entity.type
_entity.pdbx_description
1 polymer ?
#
loop_
_entity_poly.entity_id
_entity_poly.type
_entity_poly.pdbx_seq_one_letter_code
_entity_poly.pdbx_strand_id
1 'polypeptide(L)' 'MNKPVQRRRKATGPDLTDYPVREYVAAMATELAGMARWDGDERLAGLLESAADMARRTAPA' A
#
# COMPACT_ATOMS: atom_id res chain seq x y z
N MET A 1 -45.83 0.89 10.40
CA MET A 1 -44.80 0.76 9.35
C MET A 1 -43.50 1.34 9.91
N ASN A 2 -42.62 0.51 10.46
CA ASN A 2 -41.40 0.99 11.15
C ASN A 2 -40.19 0.59 10.30
N LYS A 3 -39.49 1.56 9.71
CA LYS A 3 -38.22 1.33 9.01
C LYS A 3 -37.10 1.25 10.06
N PRO A 4 -36.31 0.16 10.13
CA PRO A 4 -35.13 0.15 10.97
C PRO A 4 -34.08 1.08 10.35
N VAL A 5 -33.71 2.12 11.08
CA VAL A 5 -32.59 3.00 10.75
C VAL A 5 -31.35 2.11 10.77
N GLN A 6 -30.85 1.76 9.59
CA GLN A 6 -29.57 1.07 9.43
C GLN A 6 -28.50 1.99 10.01
N ARG A 7 -28.09 1.67 11.23
CA ARG A 7 -26.98 2.30 11.94
C ARG A 7 -25.73 1.92 11.14
N ARG A 8 -25.36 2.77 10.18
CA ARG A 8 -24.14 2.64 9.38
C ARG A 8 -22.99 2.61 10.39
N ARG A 9 -22.47 1.42 10.70
CA ARG A 9 -21.24 1.27 11.48
C ARG A 9 -20.19 2.03 10.68
N LYS A 10 -19.86 3.24 11.12
CA LYS A 10 -18.68 3.98 10.66
C LYS A 10 -17.52 3.05 11.00
N ALA A 11 -16.89 2.48 9.98
CA ALA A 11 -15.68 1.72 10.18
C ALA A 11 -14.69 2.69 10.83
N THR A 12 -14.37 2.46 12.10
CA THR A 12 -13.20 3.03 12.77
C THR A 12 -11.96 2.36 12.20
N GLY A 13 -11.74 2.56 10.90
CA GLY A 13 -10.43 2.34 10.32
C GLY A 13 -9.48 3.41 10.87
N PRO A 14 -8.16 3.13 10.88
CA PRO A 14 -7.19 4.15 11.23
C PRO A 14 -7.42 5.41 10.38
N ASP A 15 -7.18 6.57 10.97
CA ASP A 15 -7.21 7.82 10.23
C ASP A 15 -6.02 7.83 9.26
N LEU A 16 -6.29 7.49 8.00
CA LEU A 16 -5.27 7.41 6.95
C LEU A 16 -4.86 8.78 6.42
N THR A 17 -5.43 9.88 6.94
CA THR A 17 -5.10 11.23 6.45
C THR A 17 -3.67 11.65 6.79
N ASP A 18 -3.08 11.07 7.83
CA ASP A 18 -1.68 11.28 8.23
C ASP A 18 -0.84 9.99 8.15
N TYR A 19 -1.39 8.93 7.56
CA TYR A 19 -0.65 7.69 7.37
C TYR A 19 0.28 7.84 6.17
N PRO A 20 1.59 7.54 6.29
CA PRO A 20 2.56 7.66 5.20
C PRO A 20 2.39 6.50 4.19
N VAL A 21 1.26 6.48 3.49
CA VAL A 21 0.86 5.42 2.56
C VAL A 21 1.93 5.20 1.49
N ARG A 22 2.52 6.29 0.97
CA ARG A 22 3.52 6.24 -0.10
C ARG A 22 4.80 5.56 0.37
N GLU A 23 5.25 5.92 1.55
CA GLU A 23 6.44 5.39 2.20
C GLU A 23 6.25 3.92 2.54
N TYR A 24 5.07 3.57 3.07
CA TYR A 24 4.72 2.17 3.31
C TYR A 24 4.69 1.36 2.01
N VAL A 25 4.06 1.87 0.96
CA VAL A 25 4.02 1.20 -0.36
C VAL A 25 5.44 1.03 -0.92
N ALA A 26 6.30 2.05 -0.80
CA ALA A 26 7.69 1.96 -1.24
C ALA A 26 8.49 0.89 -0.47
N ALA A 27 8.32 0.84 0.85
CA ALA A 27 8.98 -0.15 1.71
C ALA A 27 8.51 -1.57 1.35
N MET A 28 7.20 -1.80 1.29
CA MET A 28 6.63 -3.10 0.96
C MET A 28 7.03 -3.58 -0.44
N ALA A 29 6.99 -2.69 -1.44
CA ALA A 29 7.41 -3.04 -2.79
C ALA A 29 8.90 -3.43 -2.86
N THR A 30 9.75 -2.78 -2.06
CA THR A 30 11.17 -3.12 -1.95
C THR A 30 11.37 -4.51 -1.33
N GLU A 31 10.65 -4.82 -0.25
CA GLU A 31 10.73 -6.15 0.39
C GLU A 31 10.27 -7.26 -0.57
N LEU A 32 9.14 -7.04 -1.24
CA LEU A 32 8.61 -7.99 -2.21
C LEU A 32 9.57 -8.20 -3.39
N ALA A 33 10.26 -7.16 -3.84
CA ALA A 33 11.28 -7.29 -4.89
C ALA A 33 12.42 -8.21 -4.44
N GLY A 34 12.87 -8.09 -3.19
CA GLY A 34 13.86 -8.98 -2.59
C GLY A 34 13.38 -10.43 -2.53
N MET A 35 12.11 -10.66 -2.16
CA MET A 35 11.50 -12.00 -2.17
C MET A 35 11.43 -12.59 -3.57
N ALA A 36 10.98 -11.82 -4.56
CA ALA A 36 10.91 -12.26 -5.95
C ALA A 36 12.30 -12.63 -6.51
N ARG A 37 13.32 -11.84 -6.19
CA ARG A 37 14.70 -12.12 -6.59
C ARG A 37 15.24 -13.39 -5.92
N TRP A 38 14.93 -13.61 -4.65
CA TRP A 38 15.29 -14.86 -3.97
C TRP A 38 14.63 -16.07 -4.65
N ASP A 39 13.36 -15.95 -5.08
CA ASP A 39 12.66 -17.01 -5.82
C ASP A 39 13.12 -17.18 -7.28
N GLY A 40 14.04 -16.32 -7.75
CA GLY A 40 14.57 -16.35 -9.12
C GLY A 40 13.68 -15.64 -10.16
N ASP A 41 12.62 -14.96 -9.74
CA ASP A 41 11.77 -14.15 -10.62
C ASP A 41 12.28 -12.70 -10.71
N GLU A 42 13.33 -12.51 -11.50
CA GLU A 42 13.94 -11.20 -11.74
C GLU A 42 12.97 -10.22 -12.43
N ARG A 43 12.03 -10.72 -13.24
CA ARG A 43 11.07 -9.86 -13.94
C ARG A 43 10.10 -9.24 -12.95
N LEU A 44 9.56 -10.04 -12.03
CA LEU A 44 8.71 -9.55 -10.96
C LEU A 44 9.49 -8.60 -10.03
N ALA A 45 10.73 -8.94 -9.69
CA ALA A 45 11.59 -8.07 -8.87
C ALA A 45 11.75 -6.67 -9.49
N GLY A 46 12.06 -6.58 -10.79
CA GLY A 46 12.22 -5.28 -11.47
C GLY A 46 10.94 -4.45 -11.55
N LEU A 47 9.78 -5.09 -11.67
CA LEU A 47 8.48 -4.39 -11.63
C LEU A 47 8.20 -3.80 -10.25
N LEU A 48 8.52 -4.54 -9.18
CA LEU A 48 8.34 -4.12 -7.81
C LEU A 48 9.32 -2.99 -7.42
N GLU A 49 10.56 -3.05 -7.88
CA GLU A 49 11.53 -1.95 -7.74
C GLU A 49 11.02 -0.67 -8.43
N SER A 50 10.50 -0.79 -9.65
CA SER A 50 9.91 0.34 -10.38
C SER A 50 8.72 0.95 -9.63
N ALA A 51 7.89 0.12 -9.00
CA ALA A 51 6.78 0.57 -8.17
C ALA A 51 7.26 1.30 -6.90
N ALA A 52 8.31 0.79 -6.24
CA ALA A 52 8.92 1.43 -5.09
C ALA A 52 9.46 2.83 -5.44
N ASP A 53 10.16 2.95 -6.57
CA ASP A 53 10.67 4.23 -7.06
C ASP A 53 9.56 5.23 -7.38
N MET A 54 8.49 4.76 -8.03
CA MET A 54 7.33 5.59 -8.33
C MET A 54 6.68 6.13 -7.04
N ALA A 55 6.54 5.27 -6.02
CA ALA A 55 5.97 5.64 -4.73
C ALA A 55 6.82 6.69 -3.99
N ARG A 56 8.16 6.55 -4.00
CA ARG A 56 9.07 7.53 -3.36
C ARG A 56 9.04 8.90 -4.04
N ARG A 57 9.03 8.95 -5.37
CA ARG A 57 9.05 10.22 -6.13
C ARG A 57 7.78 11.04 -5.97
N THR A 58 6.71 10.41 -5.51
CA THR A 58 5.38 11.01 -5.37
C THR A 58 4.93 11.14 -3.91
N ALA A 59 5.84 10.89 -2.97
CA ALA A 59 5.69 11.28 -1.58
C ALA A 59 6.01 12.79 -1.44
N PRO A 60 5.20 13.58 -0.72
CA PRO A 60 5.57 14.94 -0.37
C PRO A 60 6.85 14.92 0.50
N ALA A 61 7.75 15.87 0.25
CA ALA A 61 9.05 16.00 0.93
C ALA A 61 8.90 16.40 2.41
#